data_AF-A0A942E3H2-F1
#
_entry.id   AF-A0A942E3H2-F1
#
_cell.length_a   1.000
_cell.length_b   1.000
_cell.length_c   1.000
_cell.angle_alpha   90.00
_cell.angle_beta   90.00
_cell.angle_gamma   90.00
#
_symmetry.space_group_name_H-M   'P 1'
#
loop_
_entity.id
_entity.type
_entity.pdbx_description
1 polymer ?
#
loop_
_entity_poly.entity_id
_entity_poly.type
_entity_poly.pdbx_seq_one_letter_code
_entity_poly.pdbx_strand_id
1 'polypeptide(L)'
;MGYRVLRLHTSHDELAFKTIESKSAFDQVVSIIESLRHPPSIDPALKKDGSVSDKLKQLAELYDAGILTEQEFITKKAELLARL
;
A
#
# COMPACT_ATOMS: atom_id res chain seq x y z
N MET A 1 6.74 6.18 -33.75
CA MET A 1 5.63 5.98 -32.80
C MET A 1 5.67 4.52 -32.34
N GLY A 2 6.19 4.27 -31.14
CA GLY A 2 6.28 2.90 -30.60
C GLY A 2 5.07 2.58 -29.72
N TYR A 3 4.54 1.37 -29.83
CA TYR A 3 3.52 0.86 -28.92
C TYR A 3 4.17 0.02 -27.81
N ARG A 4 3.53 -0.04 -26.65
CA ARG A 4 3.94 -0.85 -25.50
C ARG A 4 3.06 -2.08 -25.39
N VAL A 5 3.61 -3.19 -24.92
CA VAL A 5 2.89 -4.47 -24.81
C VAL A 5 3.10 -5.07 -23.43
N LEU A 6 1.99 -5.41 -22.75
CA LEU A 6 1.99 -6.25 -21.56
C LEU A 6 1.60 -7.67 -21.99
N ARG A 7 2.47 -8.65 -21.74
CA ARG A 7 2.23 -10.07 -22.06
C ARG A 7 2.07 -10.85 -20.76
N LEU A 8 0.96 -11.57 -20.64
CA LEU A 8 0.67 -12.47 -19.54
C LEU A 8 0.74 -13.91 -20.05
N HIS A 9 1.71 -14.66 -19.54
CA HIS A 9 1.84 -16.08 -19.83
C HIS A 9 1.06 -16.87 -18.78
N THR A 10 0.17 -17.74 -19.24
CA THR A 10 -0.54 -18.71 -18.42
C THR A 10 -0.05 -20.11 -18.77
N SER A 11 -0.47 -21.14 -18.02
CA SER A 11 0.02 -22.50 -18.23
C SER A 11 -0.25 -23.06 -19.64
N HIS A 12 -1.25 -22.53 -20.35
CA HIS A 12 -1.67 -23.05 -21.65
C HIS A 12 -1.93 -21.98 -22.71
N ASP A 13 -1.83 -20.70 -22.36
CA ASP A 13 -2.17 -19.59 -23.27
C ASP A 13 -1.36 -18.33 -22.97
N GLU A 14 -1.36 -17.41 -23.92
CA GLU A 14 -0.69 -16.12 -23.86
C GLU A 14 -1.67 -14.97 -24.16
N LEU A 15 -1.80 -14.04 -23.21
CA LEU A 15 -2.59 -12.83 -23.39
C LEU A 15 -1.67 -11.62 -23.62
N ALA A 16 -1.91 -10.87 -24.70
CA ALA A 16 -1.13 -9.68 -25.04
C ALA A 16 -2.01 -8.43 -25.11
N PHE A 17 -1.66 -7.40 -24.33
CA PHE A 17 -2.34 -6.11 -24.28
C PHE A 17 -1.42 -5.03 -24.85
N LYS A 18 -1.84 -4.34 -25.91
CA LYS A 18 -1.05 -3.31 -26.58
C LYS A 18 -1.64 -1.93 -26.28
N THR A 19 -0.76 -0.95 -26.07
CA THR A 19 -1.18 0.45 -25.90
C THR A 19 -0.24 1.41 -26.61
N ILE A 20 -0.79 2.55 -27.04
CA ILE A 20 -0.05 3.69 -27.58
C ILE A 20 0.15 4.80 -26.54
N GLU A 21 -0.39 4.60 -25.33
CA GLU A 21 -0.28 5.54 -24.21
C GLU A 21 1.16 5.79 -23.79
N SER A 22 1.35 6.89 -23.05
CA SER A 22 2.67 7.29 -22.54
C SER A 22 3.32 6.21 -21.65
N LYS A 23 4.65 6.28 -21.51
CA LYS A 23 5.40 5.36 -20.64
C LYS A 23 4.93 5.44 -19.19
N SER A 24 4.71 6.66 -18.70
CA SER A 24 4.28 6.90 -17.31
C SER A 24 2.96 6.20 -17.00
N ALA A 25 1.96 6.33 -17.89
CA ALA A 25 0.68 5.67 -17.72
C ALA A 25 0.81 4.13 -17.77
N PHE A 26 1.64 3.61 -18.68
CA PHE A 26 1.90 2.16 -18.76
C PHE A 26 2.58 1.63 -17.49
N ASP A 27 3.61 2.32 -16.99
CA ASP A 27 4.37 1.91 -15.79
C ASP A 27 3.47 1.91 -14.53
N GLN A 28 2.54 2.85 -14.41
CA GLN A 28 1.55 2.88 -13.32
C GLN A 28 0.65 1.64 -13.32
N VAL A 29 0.13 1.25 -14.49
CA VAL A 29 -0.72 0.06 -14.62
C VAL A 29 0.06 -1.20 -14.31
N VAL A 30 1.30 -1.32 -14.80
CA VAL A 30 2.18 -2.45 -14.48
C VAL A 30 2.40 -2.56 -12.96
N SER A 31 2.69 -1.44 -12.29
CA SER A 31 2.88 -1.40 -10.84
C SER A 31 1.66 -1.90 -10.05
N ILE A 32 0.44 -1.49 -10.46
CA ILE A 32 -0.80 -1.97 -9.84
C ILE A 32 -0.98 -3.48 -10.06
N ILE A 33 -0.70 -3.99 -11.27
CA ILE A 33 -0.82 -5.42 -11.53
C ILE A 33 0.18 -6.21 -10.70
N GLU A 34 1.41 -5.73 -10.55
CA GLU A 34 2.42 -6.40 -9.72
C GLU A 34 2.07 -6.39 -8.23
N SER A 35 1.46 -5.32 -7.71
CA SER A 35 1.01 -5.26 -6.32
C SER A 35 -0.17 -6.17 -6.02
N LEU A 36 -0.98 -6.51 -7.04
CA LEU A 36 -2.03 -7.51 -6.93
C LEU A 36 -1.50 -8.94 -7.10
N ARG A 37 -0.47 -9.15 -7.92
CA ARG A 37 0.20 -10.46 -8.11
C ARG A 37 1.01 -10.88 -6.91
N HIS A 38 1.68 -9.91 -6.30
CA HIS A 38 2.32 -10.05 -5.01
C HIS A 38 1.41 -9.33 -4.02
N PRO A 39 0.24 -9.92 -3.66
CA PRO A 39 -0.48 -9.38 -2.52
C PRO A 39 0.57 -9.32 -1.41
N PRO A 40 0.74 -8.17 -0.71
CA PRO A 40 1.68 -8.10 0.38
C PRO A 40 1.39 -9.33 1.22
N SER A 41 2.36 -10.25 1.31
CA SER A 41 2.19 -11.47 2.06
C SER A 41 1.72 -10.99 3.40
N ILE A 42 0.44 -11.23 3.68
CA ILE A 42 -0.20 -10.68 4.85
C ILE A 42 0.37 -11.57 5.93
N ASP A 43 1.53 -11.21 6.47
CA ASP A 43 1.68 -11.34 7.90
C ASP A 43 0.42 -10.66 8.46
N PRO A 44 -0.47 -11.41 9.15
CA PRO A 44 -1.74 -10.89 9.65
C PRO A 44 -1.60 -9.65 10.54
N ALA A 45 -0.38 -9.17 10.81
CA ALA A 45 -0.06 -7.97 11.55
C ALA A 45 -0.25 -6.64 10.79
N LEU A 46 -0.31 -6.58 9.45
CA LEU A 46 -0.13 -5.31 8.72
C LEU A 46 -1.28 -4.84 7.82
N LYS A 47 -2.46 -5.48 7.85
CA LYS A 47 -3.69 -4.86 7.32
C LYS A 47 -4.34 -3.99 8.40
N LYS A 48 -3.95 -2.72 8.49
CA LYS A 48 -4.71 -1.71 9.23
C LYS A 48 -4.81 -0.40 8.45
N ASP A 49 -5.70 -0.38 7.46
CA ASP A 49 -6.70 0.70 7.42
C ASP A 49 -7.68 0.48 8.58
N GLY A 50 -7.12 0.50 9.79
CA GLY A 50 -7.86 0.32 11.01
C GLY A 50 -8.60 1.60 11.33
N SER A 51 -9.73 1.44 12.01
CA SER A 51 -10.49 2.53 12.61
C SER A 51 -9.55 3.49 13.38
N VAL A 52 -9.99 4.72 13.66
CA VAL A 52 -9.21 5.66 14.51
C VAL A 52 -8.77 4.98 15.82
N SER A 53 -9.58 4.04 16.34
CA SER A 53 -9.23 3.20 17.52
C SER A 53 -8.02 2.30 17.30
N ASP A 54 -7.86 1.72 16.11
CA ASP A 54 -6.72 0.86 15.77
C ASP A 54 -5.42 1.64 15.61
N LYS A 55 -5.50 2.86 15.06
CA LYS A 55 -4.35 3.78 14.96
C LYS A 55 -3.91 4.28 16.34
N LEU A 56 -4.86 4.51 17.25
CA LEU A 56 -4.58 4.83 18.64
C LEU A 56 -3.88 3.68 19.38
N LYS A 57 -4.27 2.42 19.12
CA LYS A 57 -3.60 1.24 19.68
C LYS A 57 -2.16 1.11 19.18
N GLN A 58 -1.93 1.29 17.88
CA GLN A 58 -0.57 1.29 17.32
C GLN A 58 0.32 2.40 17.90
N LEU A 59 -0.25 3.59 18.12
CA LEU A 59 0.48 4.68 18.80
C LEU A 59 0.87 4.34 20.23
N ALA A 60 -0.01 3.66 20.97
CA ALA A 60 0.28 3.20 22.32
C ALA A 60 1.39 2.14 22.32
N GLU A 61 1.32 1.16 21.41
CA GLU A 61 2.36 0.14 21.24
C GLU A 61 3.73 0.75 20.90
N LEU A 62 3.78 1.79 20.05
CA LEU A 62 5.03 2.49 19.72
C LEU A 62 5.59 3.31 20.89
N TYR A 63 4.73 3.85 21.74
CA TYR A 63 5.13 4.52 22.98
C TYR A 63 5.67 3.52 24.01
N ASP A 64 4.97 2.41 24.22
CA ASP A 64 5.37 1.34 25.14
C ASP A 64 6.68 0.66 24.68
N ALA A 65 6.92 0.59 23.38
CA ALA A 65 8.19 0.13 22.80
C ALA A 65 9.33 1.15 22.94
N GLY A 66 9.09 2.35 23.49
CA GLY A 66 10.08 3.41 23.65
C GLY A 66 10.54 4.05 22.34
N ILE A 67 9.82 3.83 21.24
CA ILE A 67 10.13 4.37 19.91
C ILE A 67 9.70 5.84 19.81
N LEU A 68 8.68 6.23 20.57
CA LEU A 68 8.17 7.59 20.65
C LEU A 68 8.39 8.15 22.06
N THR A 69 8.73 9.44 22.11
CA THR A 69 8.70 10.19 23.37
C THR A 69 7.26 10.49 23.79
N GLU A 70 7.05 10.74 25.09
CA GLU A 70 5.72 11.05 25.65
C GLU A 70 5.07 12.25 24.94
N GLN A 71 5.87 13.25 24.58
CA GLN A 71 5.44 14.44 23.85
C GLN A 71 4.93 14.09 22.45
N GLU A 72 5.67 13.27 21.69
CA GLU A 72 5.28 12.85 20.34
C GLU A 72 4.02 11.97 20.35
N PHE A 73 3.86 11.13 21.36
CA PHE A 73 2.67 10.33 21.56
C PHE A 73 1.43 11.21 21.80
N ILE A 74 1.52 12.19 22.70
CA ILE A 74 0.41 13.11 23.02
C ILE A 74 0.00 13.92 21.78
N THR A 75 0.97 14.47 21.05
CA THR A 75 0.68 15.27 19.84
C THR A 75 -0.02 14.43 18.77
N LYS A 76 0.51 13.24 18.45
CA LYS A 76 -0.10 12.36 17.43
C LYS A 76 -1.46 11.82 17.86
N LYS A 77 -1.65 11.54 19.15
CA LYS A 77 -2.95 11.15 19.71
C LYS A 77 -3.99 12.26 19.55
N ALA A 78 -3.63 13.50 19.86
CA ALA A 78 -4.52 14.65 19.71
C ALA A 78 -4.89 14.90 18.23
N GLU A 79 -3.91 14.80 17.32
CA GLU A 79 -4.13 14.95 15.88
C GLU A 79 -5.09 13.89 15.33
N LEU A 80 -4.94 12.63 15.75
CA LEU A 80 -5.84 11.55 15.32
C LEU A 80 -7.26 11.72 15.87
N LEU A 81 -7.41 12.25 17.09
CA LEU A 81 -8.72 12.53 17.67
C LEU A 81 -9.40 13.75 17.04
N ALA A 82 -8.64 14.75 16.60
CA ALA A 82 -9.17 15.94 15.91
C ALA A 82 -9.67 15.64 14.48
N ARG A 83 -9.35 14.46 13.94
CA ARG A 83 -9.72 14.03 12.59
C ARG A 83 -11.01 13.17 12.55
N LEU A 84 -11.63 12.95 13.71
CA LEU A 84 -13.00 12.45 13.87
C LEU A 84 -14.00 13.58 13.61
#